data_AF-X1MMJ0-F1
#
_entry.id   AF-X1MMJ0-F1
#
_cell.length_a   1.000
_cell.length_b   1.000
_cell.length_c   1.000
_cell.angle_alpha   90.00
_cell.angle_beta   90.00
_cell.angle_gamma   90.00
#
_symmetry.space_group_name_H-M   'P 1'
#
loop_
_entity.id
_entity.type
_entity.pdbx_description
1 polymer ?
#
loop_
_entity_poly.entity_id
_entity_poly.type
_entity_poly.pdbx_seq_one_letter_code
_entity_poly.pdbx_strand_id
1 'polypeptide(L)' 'MRKASKLEILEFINEGGVISPFELMERFGYSRGGAAAMLNWLKREKLVINDRRGEWTITNDGLRRLIYYGRL' A
#
# COMPACT_ATOMS: atom_id res chain seq x y z
N MET A 1 -3.02 11.34 15.51
CA MET A 1 -2.59 11.07 14.12
C MET A 1 -3.73 10.37 13.38
N ARG A 2 -4.11 10.87 12.20
CA ARG A 2 -5.07 10.19 11.31
C ARG A 2 -4.37 9.00 10.66
N LYS A 3 -5.00 7.82 10.63
CA LYS A 3 -4.47 6.69 9.86
C LYS A 3 -4.64 6.98 8.37
N ALA A 4 -3.64 6.62 7.57
CA ALA A 4 -3.71 6.77 6.12
C ALA A 4 -4.89 5.97 5.54
N SER A 5 -5.52 6.55 4.53
CA SER A 5 -6.51 5.89 3.71
C SER A 5 -5.84 4.86 2.78
N LYS A 6 -6.66 3.98 2.19
CA LYS A 6 -6.18 3.03 1.18
C LYS A 6 -5.54 3.72 -0.01
N LEU A 7 -6.09 4.86 -0.44
CA LEU A 7 -5.56 5.62 -1.57
C LEU A 7 -4.20 6.21 -1.24
N GLU A 8 -4.04 6.83 -0.06
CA GLU A 8 -2.73 7.36 0.39
C GLU A 8 -1.66 6.26 0.48
N ILE A 9 -2.04 5.04 0.88
CA ILE A 9 -1.10 3.91 0.91
C ILE A 9 -0.77 3.43 -0.50
N LEU A 10 -1.73 3.38 -1.42
CA LEU A 10 -1.47 3.01 -2.81
C LEU A 10 -0.58 4.04 -3.52
N GLU A 11 -0.81 5.34 -3.29
CA GLU A 11 0.06 6.43 -3.75
C GLU A 11 1.48 6.21 -3.25
N PHE A 12 1.64 5.97 -1.95
CA PHE A 12 2.94 5.71 -1.34
C PHE A 12 3.66 4.49 -1.95
N ILE A 13 2.94 3.39 -2.19
CA ILE A 13 3.51 2.20 -2.81
C ILE A 13 3.94 2.50 -4.26
N ASN A 14 3.13 3.26 -5.00
CA ASN A 14 3.45 3.66 -6.37
C ASN A 14 4.71 4.54 -6.43
N GLU A 15 4.83 5.52 -5.53
CA GLU A 15 6.01 6.40 -5.44
C GLU A 15 7.28 5.65 -5.05
N GLY A 16 7.18 4.70 -4.11
CA GLY A 16 8.32 3.91 -3.64
C GLY A 16 8.73 2.77 -4.57
N GLY A 17 7.84 2.33 -5.48
CA GLY A 17 8.05 1.18 -6.36
C GLY A 17 7.95 -0.16 -5.62
N VAL A 18 8.87 -0.40 -4.67
CA VAL A 18 8.89 -1.56 -3.78
C VAL A 18 9.00 -1.08 -2.34
N ILE A 19 8.06 -1.51 -1.49
CA ILE A 19 8.06 -1.11 -0.07
C ILE A 19 7.97 -2.32 0.87
N SER A 20 8.27 -2.07 2.14
CA SER A 20 8.14 -2.99 3.25
C SER A 20 7.04 -2.56 4.23
N PRO A 21 6.52 -3.47 5.08
CA PRO A 21 5.60 -3.09 6.15
C PRO A 21 6.18 -2.07 7.14
N PHE A 22 7.51 -2.03 7.29
CA PHE A 22 8.18 -1.07 8.18
C PHE A 22 8.00 0.37 7.69
N GLU A 23 8.02 0.59 6.39
CA GLU A 23 7.80 1.93 5.83
C GLU A 23 6.38 2.44 6.09
N LEU A 24 5.36 1.57 6.12
CA LEU A 24 4.01 1.95 6.57
C LEU A 24 3.98 2.34 8.05
N MET A 25 4.81 1.69 8.87
CA MET A 25 4.92 2.02 10.30
C MET A 25 5.57 3.39 10.47
N GLU A 26 6.68 3.65 9.80
CA GLU A 26 7.41 4.92 9.88
C GLU A 26 6.62 6.08 9.27
N ARG A 27 6.06 5.90 8.07
CA ARG A 27 5.39 6.97 7.33
C ARG A 27 4.02 7.33 7.88
N PHE A 28 3.25 6.32 8.33
CA PHE A 28 1.84 6.49 8.68
C PHE A 28 1.50 6.07 10.10
N GLY A 29 2.49 5.70 10.93
CA GLY A 29 2.30 5.36 12.33
C GLY A 29 1.51 4.07 12.56
N TYR A 30 1.53 3.13 11.61
CA TYR A 30 0.90 1.83 11.81
C TYR A 30 1.65 1.02 12.87
N SER A 31 0.90 0.20 13.62
CA SER A 31 1.51 -0.92 14.33
C SER A 31 1.92 -2.00 13.31
N ARG A 32 2.87 -2.87 13.68
CA ARG A 32 3.30 -3.98 12.82
C ARG A 32 2.12 -4.83 12.32
N GLY A 33 1.20 -5.19 13.22
CA GLY A 33 -0.02 -5.94 12.88
C GLY A 33 -0.97 -5.14 11.99
N GLY A 34 -1.09 -3.82 12.22
CA GLY A 34 -1.91 -2.94 11.40
C GLY A 34 -1.39 -2.80 9.98
N ALA A 35 -0.08 -2.61 9.80
CA ALA A 35 0.56 -2.53 8.49
C ALA A 35 0.35 -3.83 7.71
N ALA A 36 0.60 -4.98 8.36
CA ALA A 36 0.36 -6.29 7.75
C ALA A 36 -1.11 -6.51 7.36
N ALA A 37 -2.06 -6.14 8.23
CA ALA A 37 -3.48 -6.24 7.93
C ALA A 37 -3.90 -5.35 6.75
N MET A 38 -3.38 -4.12 6.67
CA MET A 38 -3.66 -3.21 5.57
C MET A 38 -3.13 -3.73 4.23
N LEU A 39 -1.87 -4.16 4.18
CA LEU A 39 -1.26 -4.72 2.97
C LEU A 39 -1.97 -6.00 2.51
N ASN A 40 -2.33 -6.88 3.44
CA ASN A 40 -3.14 -8.06 3.13
C ASN A 40 -4.55 -7.68 2.61
N TRP A 41 -5.14 -6.59 3.10
CA TRP A 41 -6.40 -6.11 2.56
C TRP A 41 -6.24 -5.65 1.11
N LEU A 42 -5.29 -4.76 0.83
CA LEU A 42 -5.02 -4.29 -0.53
C LEU A 42 -4.70 -5.46 -1.49
N LYS A 43 -4.01 -6.49 -1.01
CA LYS A 43 -3.74 -7.73 -1.76
C LYS A 43 -5.00 -8.50 -2.12
N ARG A 44 -5.94 -8.66 -1.16
CA ARG A 44 -7.24 -9.30 -1.44
C ARG A 44 -8.05 -8.53 -2.49
N GLU A 45 -7.90 -7.21 -2.53
CA GLU A 45 -8.48 -6.36 -3.58
C GLU A 45 -7.66 -6.34 -4.88
N LYS A 46 -6.57 -7.13 -4.97
CA LYS A 46 -5.64 -7.22 -6.11
C LYS A 46 -4.94 -5.91 -6.48
N LEU A 47 -4.89 -4.94 -5.57
CA LEU A 47 -4.30 -3.62 -5.82
C LEU A 47 -2.78 -3.60 -5.59
N VAL A 48 -2.29 -4.53 -4.78
CA VAL A 48 -0.87 -4.72 -4.50
C VAL A 48 -0.54 -6.21 -4.53
N ILE A 49 0.72 -6.54 -4.77
CA ILE A 49 1.24 -7.89 -4.68
C ILE A 49 2.40 -7.92 -3.68
N ASN A 50 2.63 -9.09 -3.08
CA ASN A 50 3.81 -9.35 -2.28
C ASN A 50 4.77 -10.17 -3.15
N ASP A 51 5.66 -9.50 -3.89
CA ASP A 51 6.55 -10.15 -4.86
C ASP A 51 7.55 -11.08 -4.18
N ARG A 52 8.08 -10.63 -3.03
CA ARG A 52 8.92 -11.41 -2.12
C ARG A 52 8.46 -11.19 -0.70
N ARG A 53 8.88 -12.08 0.21
CA ARG A 53 8.45 -12.05 1.61
C ARG A 53 8.77 -10.68 2.24
N GLY A 54 7.74 -9.87 2.46
CA GLY A 54 7.86 -8.53 3.02
C GLY A 54 8.11 -7.40 2.03
N GLU A 55 8.24 -7.67 0.73
CA GLU A 55 8.34 -6.67 -0.34
C GLU A 55 6.99 -6.55 -1.06
N TRP A 56 6.47 -5.33 -1.17
CA TRP A 56 5.14 -5.05 -1.71
C TRP A 56 5.22 -4.02 -2.82
N THR A 57 4.54 -4.30 -3.92
CA THR A 57 4.50 -3.46 -5.12
C THR A 57 3.06 -3.25 -5.57
N ILE A 58 2.83 -2.17 -6.31
CA ILE A 58 1.52 -1.86 -6.86
C ILE A 58 1.26 -2.72 -8.12
N THR A 59 0.02 -3.18 -8.29
CA THR A 59 -0.38 -3.90 -9.52
C THR A 59 -0.97 -2.93 -10.55
N ASN A 60 -1.19 -3.40 -11.77
CA ASN A 60 -1.94 -2.65 -12.79
C ASN A 60 -3.36 -2.25 -12.32
N ASP A 61 -4.04 -3.09 -11.52
CA ASP A 61 -5.35 -2.76 -10.96
C ASP A 61 -5.25 -1.70 -9.85
N GLY A 62 -4.15 -1.71 -9.08
CA GLY A 62 -3.81 -0.63 -8.16
C GLY A 62 -3.60 0.70 -8.88
N LEU A 63 -2.84 0.70 -9.98
CA LEU A 63 -2.62 1.89 -10.80
C LEU A 63 -3.93 2.43 -11.39
N ARG A 64 -4.77 1.55 -11.97
CA ARG A 64 -6.10 1.93 -12.47
C ARG A 64 -6.97 2.56 -11.38
N ARG A 65 -6.89 2.04 -10.14
CA ARG A 65 -7.61 2.59 -9.00
C ARG A 65 -7.16 4.03 -8.71
N LEU A 66 -5.86 4.30 -8.71
CA LEU A 66 -5.35 5.65 -8.49
C LEU A 66 -5.81 6.62 -9.60
N ILE A 67 -5.73 6.21 -10.87
CA ILE A 67 -6.22 6.99 -12.02
C ILE A 67 -7.72 7.30 -11.88
N TYR A 68 -8.54 6.29 -11.56
CA TYR A 68 -9.99 6.45 -11.39
C TYR A 68 -10.35 7.51 -10.34
N TYR A 69 -9.53 7.66 -9.30
CA TYR A 69 -9.71 8.66 -8.25
C TYR A 69 -8.93 9.97 -8.48
N GLY A 70 -8.30 10.16 -9.65
CA GLY A 70 -7.54 11.38 -9.98
C GLY A 70 -6.30 11.58 -9.10
N ARG A 71 -5.64 10.47 -8.71
CA ARG A 71 -4.42 10.46 -7.88
C ARG A 71 -3.13 10.23 -8.68
N LEU A 72 -3.27 9.95 -9.97
CA LEU A 72 -2.23 9.88 -11.01
C LEU A 72 -2.77 10.64 -12.22
#